data_AF-A0A7C1SPR1-F1
#
_entry.id   AF-A0A7C1SPR1-F1
#
_cell.length_a   1.000
_cell.length_b   1.000
_cell.length_c   1.000
_cell.angle_alpha   90.00
_cell.angle_beta   90.00
_cell.angle_gamma   90.00
#
_symmetry.space_group_name_H-M   'P 1'
#
loop_
_entity.id
_entity.type
_entity.pdbx_description
1 polymer ?
#
loop_
_entity_poly.entity_id
_entity_poly.type
_entity_poly.pdbx_seq_one_letter_code
_entity_poly.pdbx_strand_id
1 'polypeptide(L)'
;MFFKLFLLFSIVPAVELALLVYAGSKIGIPETLSIVIATAIAGAYLVRREGIGVLLRIQDEMNQGTFPADSLLDGALVLVAGALLLTPGFITDIIGFLLVLPASRPMIKSVIVSLLKRHMERIRIEIKPPPP
;
A
#
# COMPACT_ATOMS: atom_id res chain seq x y z
N MET A 1 8.04 -7.88 19.54
CA MET A 1 7.52 -7.65 18.17
C MET A 1 6.11 -8.20 18.00
N PHE A 2 5.83 -9.44 18.44
CA PHE A 2 4.51 -10.06 18.36
C PHE A 2 3.36 -9.20 18.93
N PHE A 3 3.54 -8.63 20.13
CA PHE A 3 2.53 -7.77 20.76
C PHE A 3 2.15 -6.53 19.93
N LYS A 4 3.10 -5.94 19.20
CA LYS A 4 2.83 -4.77 18.33
C LYS A 4 2.00 -5.18 17.10
N LEU A 5 2.32 -6.32 16.49
CA LEU A 5 1.51 -6.87 15.39
C LEU A 5 0.10 -7.22 15.86
N PHE A 6 -0.01 -7.84 17.04
CA PHE A 6 -1.29 -8.20 17.64
C PHE A 6 -2.17 -6.96 17.87
N LEU A 7 -1.60 -5.90 18.47
CA LEU A 7 -2.29 -4.62 18.65
C LEU A 7 -2.76 -4.04 17.32
N LEU A 8 -1.90 -4.02 16.30
CA LEU A 8 -2.25 -3.49 14.98
C LEU A 8 -3.42 -4.26 14.34
N PHE A 9 -3.31 -5.59 14.28
CA PHE A 9 -4.32 -6.47 13.67
C PHE A 9 -5.61 -6.56 14.48
N SER A 10 -5.61 -6.24 15.77
CA SER A 10 -6.82 -6.22 16.59
C SER A 10 -7.49 -4.84 16.59
N ILE A 11 -6.73 -3.77 16.81
CA ILE A 11 -7.27 -2.42 16.92
C ILE A 11 -7.78 -1.92 15.57
N VAL A 12 -7.02 -2.10 14.49
CA VAL A 12 -7.41 -1.53 13.18
C VAL A 12 -8.76 -2.09 12.73
N PRO A 13 -9.00 -3.42 12.68
CA PRO A 13 -10.32 -3.95 12.34
C PRO A 13 -11.41 -3.59 13.34
N ALA A 14 -11.09 -3.48 14.64
CA ALA A 14 -12.07 -3.08 15.65
C ALA A 14 -12.57 -1.63 15.42
N VAL A 15 -11.66 -0.71 15.08
CA VAL A 15 -12.00 0.67 14.74
C VAL A 15 -12.81 0.73 13.44
N GLU A 16 -12.44 -0.04 12.42
CA GLU A 16 -13.18 -0.10 11.16
C GLU A 16 -14.60 -0.62 11.35
N LEU A 17 -14.76 -1.69 12.14
CA LEU A 17 -16.08 -2.24 12.45
C LEU A 17 -16.92 -1.21 13.22
N ALA A 18 -16.33 -0.50 14.18
CA ALA A 18 -17.01 0.57 14.91
C ALA A 18 -17.46 1.71 13.98
N LEU A 19 -16.63 2.11 13.02
CA LEU A 19 -16.98 3.13 12.02
C LEU A 19 -18.09 2.66 11.08
N LEU A 20 -18.05 1.41 10.62
CA LEU A 20 -19.10 0.83 9.77
C LEU A 20 -20.44 0.75 10.50
N VAL A 21 -20.43 0.28 11.76
CA VAL A 21 -21.65 0.24 12.60
C VAL A 21 -22.17 1.65 12.87
N TYR A 22 -21.26 2.60 13.17
CA TYR A 22 -21.63 3.99 13.38
C TYR A 22 -22.26 4.61 12.13
N ALA A 23 -21.65 4.43 10.95
CA ALA A 23 -22.21 4.88 9.68
C ALA A 23 -23.58 4.22 9.42
N GLY A 24 -23.68 2.90 9.60
CA GLY A 24 -24.93 2.15 9.47
C GLY A 24 -26.05 2.68 10.37
N SER A 25 -25.71 3.14 11.58
CA SER A 25 -26.67 3.75 12.51
C SER A 25 -27.11 5.16 12.10
N LYS A 26 -26.30 5.88 11.30
CA LYS A 26 -26.55 7.27 10.91
C LYS A 26 -27.25 7.40 9.56
N ILE A 27 -26.84 6.62 8.57
CA ILE A 27 -27.33 6.72 7.19
C ILE A 27 -28.07 5.47 6.71
N GLY A 28 -28.08 4.39 7.49
CA GLY A 28 -28.69 3.11 7.12
C GLY A 28 -27.66 2.07 6.66
N ILE A 29 -27.99 0.80 6.90
CA ILE A 29 -27.15 -0.35 6.51
C ILE A 29 -27.06 -0.49 4.98
N PRO A 30 -28.16 -0.42 4.21
CA PRO A 30 -28.09 -0.52 2.75
C PRO A 30 -27.18 0.54 2.13
N GLU A 31 -27.31 1.78 2.56
CA GLU A 31 -26.54 2.93 2.09
C GLU A 31 -25.06 2.79 2.43
N THR A 32 -24.75 2.40 3.67
CA THR A 32 -23.37 2.14 4.11
C THR A 32 -22.74 1.02 3.28
N LEU A 33 -23.47 -0.07 3.05
CA LEU A 33 -22.97 -1.19 2.26
C LEU A 33 -22.79 -0.81 0.78
N SER A 34 -23.70 -0.01 0.21
CA SER A 34 -23.55 0.52 -1.15
C SER A 34 -22.29 1.37 -1.30
N ILE A 35 -21.97 2.22 -0.31
CA ILE A 35 -20.73 3.02 -0.32
C ILE A 35 -19.51 2.11 -0.30
N VAL A 36 -19.46 1.13 0.61
CA VAL A 36 -18.34 0.20 0.73
C VAL A 36 -18.15 -0.64 -0.55
N ILE A 37 -19.24 -1.09 -1.17
CA ILE A 37 -19.17 -1.81 -2.44
C ILE A 37 -18.68 -0.87 -3.55
N ALA A 38 -19.17 0.36 -3.61
CA ALA A 38 -18.75 1.34 -4.60
C ALA A 38 -17.25 1.69 -4.45
N THR A 39 -16.75 1.87 -3.24
CA THR A 39 -15.32 2.11 -2.98
C THR A 39 -14.49 0.90 -3.34
N ALA A 40 -14.92 -0.32 -3.00
CA ALA A 40 -14.22 -1.55 -3.38
C ALA A 40 -14.13 -1.71 -4.92
N ILE A 41 -15.22 -1.46 -5.66
CA ILE A 41 -15.24 -1.51 -7.13
C ILE A 41 -14.30 -0.45 -7.71
N ALA A 42 -14.40 0.81 -7.24
CA ALA A 42 -13.56 1.89 -7.70
C ALA A 42 -12.07 1.63 -7.42
N GLY A 43 -11.77 1.09 -6.24
CA GLY A 43 -10.43 0.68 -5.83
C GLY A 43 -9.88 -0.43 -6.72
N ALA A 44 -10.64 -1.51 -6.90
CA ALA A 44 -10.26 -2.63 -7.76
C ALA A 44 -10.04 -2.18 -9.22
N TYR A 45 -10.88 -1.29 -9.73
CA TYR A 45 -10.70 -0.71 -11.07
C TYR A 45 -9.38 0.07 -11.17
N LEU A 46 -9.08 0.91 -10.18
CA LEU A 46 -7.86 1.71 -10.17
C LEU A 46 -6.60 0.83 -10.05
N VAL A 47 -6.62 -0.17 -9.18
CA VAL A 47 -5.53 -1.17 -9.02
C VAL A 47 -5.30 -1.91 -10.32
N ARG A 48 -6.37 -2.35 -11.00
CA ARG A 48 -6.26 -3.03 -12.30
C ARG A 48 -5.62 -2.13 -13.35
N ARG A 49 -6.06 -0.88 -13.44
CA ARG A 49 -5.55 0.10 -14.41
C ARG A 49 -4.06 0.37 -14.19
N GLU A 50 -3.67 0.72 -12.97
CA GLU A 50 -2.27 1.02 -12.63
C GLU A 50 -1.39 -0.23 -12.67
N GLY A 51 -1.91 -1.38 -12.24
CA GLY A 51 -1.20 -2.65 -12.25
C GLY A 51 -0.79 -3.09 -13.66
N ILE A 52 -1.71 -3.00 -14.63
CA ILE A 52 -1.38 -3.29 -16.04
C ILE A 52 -0.30 -2.33 -16.55
N GLY A 53 -0.42 -1.03 -16.27
CA GLY A 53 0.57 -0.03 -16.69
C GLY A 53 1.96 -0.25 -16.09
N VAL A 54 2.05 -0.77 -14.86
CA VAL A 54 3.33 -1.15 -14.24
C VAL A 54 3.89 -2.41 -14.87
N LEU A 55 3.07 -3.44 -15.09
CA LEU A 55 3.51 -4.70 -15.71
C LEU A 55 4.05 -4.49 -17.13
N LEU A 56 3.44 -3.58 -17.91
CA LEU A 56 3.94 -3.22 -19.24
C LEU A 56 5.31 -2.52 -19.17
N ARG A 57 5.51 -1.61 -18.23
CA ARG A 57 6.81 -0.94 -18.01
C ARG A 57 7.89 -1.91 -17.58
N ILE A 58 7.59 -2.81 -16.65
CA ILE A 58 8.54 -3.86 -16.21
C ILE A 58 8.96 -4.72 -17.41
N GLN A 59 8.02 -5.15 -18.26
CA GLN A 59 8.33 -5.93 -19.45
C GLN A 59 9.19 -5.15 -20.45
N ASP A 60 8.87 -3.89 -20.71
CA ASP A 60 9.63 -3.03 -21.62
C ASP A 60 11.06 -2.79 -21.13
N GLU A 61 11.23 -2.45 -19.85
CA GLU A 61 12.54 -2.26 -19.21
C GLU A 61 13.40 -3.54 -19.26
N MET A 62 12.81 -4.71 -19.01
CA MET A 62 13.50 -5.99 -19.13
C MET A 62 13.88 -6.34 -20.57
N ASN A 63 13.00 -6.05 -21.54
CA ASN A 63 13.28 -6.25 -22.97
C ASN A 63 14.41 -5.36 -23.47
N GLN A 64 14.55 -4.16 -22.89
CA GLN A 64 15.65 -3.23 -23.14
C GLN A 64 16.95 -3.61 -22.40
N GLY A 65 16.96 -4.69 -21.62
CA GLY A 65 18.12 -5.13 -20.83
C GLY A 65 18.41 -4.26 -19.61
N THR A 66 17.45 -3.44 -19.17
CA THR A 66 17.57 -2.59 -17.99
C THR A 66 16.91 -3.23 -16.77
N PHE A 67 17.47 -3.03 -15.57
CA PHE A 67 16.90 -3.60 -14.34
C PHE A 67 15.75 -2.71 -13.81
N PRO A 68 14.51 -3.22 -13.72
CA PRO A 68 13.30 -2.41 -13.48
C PRO A 68 13.05 -2.07 -12.00
N ALA A 69 14.04 -1.55 -11.28
CA ALA A 69 13.96 -1.35 -9.82
C ALA A 69 12.77 -0.46 -9.40
N ASP A 70 12.59 0.68 -10.06
CA ASP A 70 11.52 1.64 -9.72
C ASP A 70 10.12 1.11 -10.08
N SER A 71 10.01 0.41 -11.20
CA SER A 71 8.77 -0.20 -11.67
C SER A 71 8.34 -1.38 -10.79
N LEU A 72 9.29 -2.14 -10.24
CA LEU A 72 9.01 -3.19 -9.25
C LEU A 72 8.47 -2.61 -7.94
N LEU A 73 9.04 -1.51 -7.45
CA LEU A 73 8.51 -0.80 -6.27
C LEU A 73 7.09 -0.28 -6.53
N ASP A 74 6.84 0.27 -7.72
CA ASP A 74 5.49 0.69 -8.13
C ASP A 74 4.50 -0.47 -8.15
N GLY A 75 4.94 -1.65 -8.59
CA GLY A 75 4.13 -2.87 -8.61
C GLY A 75 3.79 -3.33 -7.20
N ALA A 76 4.77 -3.33 -6.30
CA ALA A 76 4.56 -3.67 -4.89
C ALA A 76 3.56 -2.73 -4.22
N LEU A 77 3.65 -1.41 -4.48
CA LEU A 77 2.69 -0.44 -3.95
C LEU A 77 1.27 -0.70 -4.46
N VAL A 78 1.10 -0.99 -5.76
CA VAL A 78 -0.22 -1.34 -6.34
C VAL A 78 -0.80 -2.60 -5.70
N LEU A 79 0.02 -3.63 -5.47
CA LEU A 79 -0.43 -4.88 -4.85
C LEU A 79 -0.88 -4.67 -3.40
N VAL A 80 -0.07 -3.95 -2.60
CA VAL A 80 -0.44 -3.62 -1.21
C VAL A 80 -1.72 -2.81 -1.17
N ALA A 81 -1.84 -1.80 -2.05
CA ALA A 81 -3.02 -0.98 -2.13
C ALA A 81 -4.27 -1.79 -2.51
N GLY A 82 -4.15 -2.75 -3.45
CA GLY A 82 -5.22 -3.66 -3.80
C GLY A 82 -5.64 -4.59 -2.67
N ALA A 83 -4.68 -5.08 -1.88
CA ALA A 83 -4.98 -5.89 -0.69
C ALA A 83 -5.76 -5.08 0.36
N LEU A 84 -5.43 -3.81 0.55
CA LEU A 84 -6.15 -2.90 1.45
C LEU A 84 -7.55 -2.54 0.93
N LEU A 85 -7.70 -2.26 -0.37
CA LEU A 85 -9.01 -1.91 -0.97
C LEU A 85 -9.97 -3.11 -1.06
N LEU A 86 -9.47 -4.34 -0.95
CA LEU A 86 -10.31 -5.53 -0.88
C LEU A 86 -10.96 -5.67 0.50
N THR A 87 -10.29 -5.19 1.55
CA THR A 87 -10.82 -5.25 2.92
C THR A 87 -11.81 -4.10 3.14
N PRO A 88 -13.11 -4.39 3.38
CA PRO A 88 -14.11 -3.36 3.55
C PRO A 88 -13.83 -2.54 4.82
N GLY A 89 -13.47 -1.27 4.66
CA GLY A 89 -13.17 -0.36 5.77
C GLY A 89 -12.94 1.06 5.28
N PHE A 90 -13.40 2.07 6.02
CA PHE A 90 -13.28 3.47 5.61
C PHE A 90 -11.83 3.95 5.65
N ILE A 91 -11.09 3.61 6.72
CA ILE A 91 -9.70 4.04 6.87
C ILE A 91 -8.83 3.29 5.86
N THR A 92 -9.07 1.98 5.73
CA THR A 92 -8.33 1.09 4.87
C THR A 92 -8.55 1.42 3.40
N ASP A 93 -9.77 1.81 3.01
CA ASP A 93 -10.06 2.34 1.69
C ASP A 93 -9.29 3.64 1.41
N ILE A 94 -9.30 4.61 2.34
CA ILE A 94 -8.56 5.88 2.17
C ILE A 94 -7.07 5.62 1.97
N ILE A 95 -6.47 4.77 2.81
CA ILE A 95 -5.05 4.40 2.71
C ILE A 95 -4.78 3.67 1.39
N GLY A 96 -5.66 2.73 1.02
CA GLY A 96 -5.58 1.99 -0.22
C GLY A 96 -5.60 2.91 -1.44
N PHE A 97 -6.59 3.81 -1.54
CA PHE A 97 -6.65 4.80 -2.62
C PHE A 97 -5.42 5.70 -2.64
N LEU A 98 -4.97 6.17 -1.47
CA LEU A 98 -3.77 6.99 -1.38
C LEU A 98 -2.54 6.23 -1.89
N LEU A 99 -2.43 4.92 -1.72
CA LEU A 99 -1.31 4.13 -2.23
C LEU A 99 -1.39 3.86 -3.74
N VAL A 100 -2.60 3.71 -4.31
CA VAL A 100 -2.73 3.48 -5.76
C VAL A 100 -2.46 4.75 -6.56
N LEU A 101 -2.92 5.90 -6.07
CA LEU A 101 -2.91 7.16 -6.81
C LEU A 101 -1.49 7.56 -7.27
N PRO A 102 -1.28 7.90 -8.55
CA PRO A 102 0.05 8.22 -9.06
C PRO A 102 0.67 9.48 -8.43
N ALA A 103 -0.15 10.42 -7.96
CA ALA A 103 0.29 11.67 -7.35
C ALA A 103 0.98 11.48 -5.99
N SER A 104 0.64 10.44 -5.23
CA SER A 104 1.21 10.16 -3.90
C SER A 104 2.50 9.32 -3.96
N ARG A 105 2.73 8.61 -5.06
CA ARG A 105 3.90 7.73 -5.28
C ARG A 105 5.24 8.41 -5.04
N PRO A 106 5.56 9.59 -5.57
CA PRO A 106 6.87 10.20 -5.34
C PRO A 106 7.11 10.54 -3.86
N MET A 107 6.07 10.93 -3.12
CA MET A 107 6.16 11.22 -1.69
C MET A 107 6.36 9.93 -0.88
N ILE A 108 5.60 8.88 -1.18
CA ILE A 108 5.70 7.58 -0.50
C ILE A 108 7.05 6.92 -0.80
N LYS A 109 7.50 6.94 -2.06
CA LYS A 109 8.82 6.42 -2.46
C LYS A 109 9.95 7.15 -1.75
N SER A 110 9.91 8.49 -1.61
CA SER A 110 10.97 9.22 -0.92
C SER A 110 11.09 8.82 0.55
N VAL A 111 9.95 8.59 1.22
CA VAL A 111 9.90 8.11 2.61
C VAL A 111 10.47 6.69 2.70
N ILE A 112 10.04 5.77 1.83
CA ILE A 112 10.51 4.38 1.82
C ILE A 112 12.02 4.31 1.55
N VAL A 113 12.52 5.03 0.55
CA VAL A 113 13.94 5.07 0.20
C VAL A 113 14.77 5.67 1.35
N SER A 114 14.26 6.71 2.02
CA SER A 114 14.92 7.32 3.17
C SER A 114 15.00 6.35 4.36
N LEU A 115 13.97 5.54 4.58
CA LEU A 115 13.95 4.51 5.63
C LEU A 115 14.90 3.35 5.31
N LEU A 116 14.94 2.91 4.05
CA LEU A 116 15.85 1.84 3.59
C LEU A 116 17.32 2.28 3.64
N LYS A 117 17.64 3.51 3.20
CA LYS A 117 19.00 4.06 3.30
C LYS A 117 19.50 4.08 4.74
N ARG A 118 18.65 4.49 5.69
CA ARG A 118 18.99 4.49 7.13
C ARG A 118 19.30 3.09 7.69
N HIS A 119 18.72 2.03 7.12
CA HIS A 119 19.05 0.65 7.49
C HIS A 119 20.33 0.14 6.81
N MET A 120 20.54 0.47 5.54
CA MET A 120 21.78 0.11 4.82
C MET A 120 23.03 0.80 5.38
N GLU A 121 22.92 2.05 5.82
CA GLU A 121 24.02 2.76 6.46
C GLU A 121 24.45 2.10 7.79
N ARG A 122 23.53 1.44 8.52
CA ARG A 122 23.91 0.64 9.69
C ARG A 122 24.72 -0.60 9.33
N ILE A 123 24.35 -1.28 8.24
CA ILE A 123 25.00 -2.54 7.83
C ILE A 123 26.39 -2.27 7.24
N ARG A 124 26.59 -1.15 6.54
CA ARG A 124 27.89 -0.80 5.94
C ARG A 124 28.99 -0.50 6.97
N ILE A 125 28.64 -0.15 8.21
CA ILE A 125 29.63 0.10 9.28
C ILE A 125 30.28 -1.20 9.77
N GLU A 126 29.64 -2.35 9.57
CA GLU A 126 30.13 -3.66 10.04
C GLU A 126 31.12 -4.33 9.06
N ILE A 127 31.30 -3.77 7.85
CA ILE A 127 32.19 -4.30 6.81
C ILE A 127 33.38 -3.36 6.55
N LYS A 128 33.95 -2.77 7.60
CA LYS A 128 35.27 -2.11 7.49
C LYS A 128 36.33 -3.18 7.76
N PRO A 129 37.17 -3.57 6.77
CA PRO A 129 38.26 -4.50 7.03
C PRO A 129 39.20 -3.91 8.09
N PRO A 130 39.81 -4.75 8.96
CA PRO A 130 40.73 -4.28 9.98
C PRO A 130 41.90 -3.52 9.33
N PRO A 131 42.44 -2.49 10.01
CA PRO A 131 43.59 -1.75 9.50
C PRO A 131 44.79 -2.68 9.25
N PRO A 132 45.64 -2.34 8.26
CA PRO A 132 46.76 -3.18 7.82
C PRO A 132 47.81 -3.43 8.89
#